data_AF-A0A9R1LUG9-F1
#
_entry.id   AF-A0A9R1LUG9-F1
#
_cell.length_a   1.000
_cell.length_b   1.000
_cell.length_c   1.000
_cell.angle_alpha   90.00
_cell.angle_beta   90.00
_cell.angle_gamma   90.00
#
_symmetry.space_group_name_H-M   'P 1'
#
loop_
_entity.id
_entity.type
_entity.pdbx_description
1 polymer ?
#
loop_
_entity_poly.entity_id
_entity_poly.type
_entity_poly.pdbx_seq_one_letter_code
_entity_poly.pdbx_strand_id
1 'polypeptide(L)'
;MEEAMSCFQQGGEVSHFILGGADLMFPGISVPPEGLPSFQAGQPWSVKVPGNPAPIAVGTTTMSNTEALKAGLRGKALRIAHYYKDLLWASADGRYVPNEGFYDDMVIEDPNFASASQHIDSSEDPSEGKQDKAAVDVSECLTEDHAINSETIENVTAGVSELNLPQEKTTEEQTEEKEHQHLSTEEIDSLLDICLLQALHTNIKDKDLPMPGSILWSNHILPCRPPGVTLDIKKSSHKKLSKWLQSKSSSGLISVKEDKHKKEVMLISISRKHPDYTAFKHHKRVQEPVEQHDNIVADGSSTKQLEVDEIYKPSSHVNPIFLAVDADTGKYYSASEASDVVFRYVEKENLVKQTDKAKVILDATLCDALYKGAVKKGSAYPSEIHKKDLGSTFINRMQIHHRVARGNEVAIRKGAIRTVQIMTERRQGNKKMTRVSGLECFLLDADSLASELQKKFACSTTTAELPGKKGQHEVLIQGGVIENLAKHLVEHHGVPKRYIEVYDKTKK
;
A
#
# COMPACT_ATOMS: atom_id res chain seq x y z
N MET A 1 -27.18 -16.75 -19.33
CA MET A 1 -26.51 -17.27 -18.10
C MET A 1 -27.47 -18.25 -17.48
N GLU A 2 -27.03 -19.45 -17.12
CA GLU A 2 -27.80 -20.27 -16.18
C GLU A 2 -27.73 -19.63 -14.79
N GLU A 3 -28.83 -19.67 -14.04
CA GLU A 3 -28.82 -19.23 -12.65
C GLU A 3 -28.13 -20.30 -11.79
N ALA A 4 -26.90 -20.04 -11.37
CA ALA A 4 -26.16 -20.92 -10.48
C ALA A 4 -26.88 -21.00 -9.12
N MET A 5 -27.36 -22.19 -8.75
CA MET A 5 -28.14 -22.39 -7.53
C MET A 5 -27.33 -21.95 -6.29
N SER A 6 -27.98 -21.31 -5.32
CA SER A 6 -27.30 -20.89 -4.08
C SER A 6 -27.54 -21.85 -2.93
N CYS A 7 -26.48 -22.23 -2.22
CA CYS A 7 -26.57 -22.91 -0.94
C CYS A 7 -26.04 -22.02 0.20
N PHE A 8 -26.59 -22.22 1.40
CA PHE A 8 -26.16 -21.50 2.60
C PHE A 8 -25.15 -22.33 3.39
N GLN A 9 -24.05 -21.72 3.81
CA GLN A 9 -23.08 -22.33 4.72
C GLN A 9 -23.63 -22.34 6.15
N GLN A 10 -23.37 -23.42 6.91
CA GLN A 10 -23.79 -23.52 8.31
C GLN A 10 -22.81 -22.76 9.21
N GLY A 11 -23.17 -21.51 9.55
CA GLY A 11 -22.47 -20.64 10.51
C GLY A 11 -21.33 -19.82 9.90
N GLY A 12 -21.30 -18.52 10.22
CA GLY A 12 -20.28 -17.58 9.72
C GLY A 12 -18.85 -17.95 10.11
N GLU A 13 -18.65 -18.59 11.27
CA GLU A 13 -17.34 -19.09 11.73
C GLU A 13 -16.67 -20.05 10.73
N VAL A 14 -17.44 -20.78 9.92
CA VAL A 14 -16.90 -21.77 8.97
C VAL A 14 -16.43 -21.11 7.66
N SER A 15 -16.74 -19.83 7.43
CA SER A 15 -16.37 -19.12 6.18
C SER A 15 -14.85 -19.03 5.97
N HIS A 16 -14.06 -18.91 7.05
CA HIS A 16 -12.59 -18.83 6.96
C HIS A 16 -11.94 -20.04 6.28
N PHE A 17 -12.55 -21.24 6.38
CA PHE A 17 -12.05 -22.43 5.67
C PHE A 17 -12.27 -22.34 4.15
N ILE A 18 -13.39 -21.73 3.71
CA ILE A 18 -13.69 -21.52 2.29
C ILE A 18 -12.81 -20.40 1.71
N LEU A 19 -12.55 -19.34 2.49
CA LEU A 19 -11.55 -18.32 2.17
C LEU A 19 -10.11 -18.87 2.16
N GLY A 20 -9.87 -20.05 2.73
CA GLY A 20 -8.64 -20.84 2.57
C GLY A 20 -8.65 -21.80 1.37
N GLY A 21 -9.70 -21.79 0.54
CA GLY A 21 -9.85 -22.67 -0.62
C GLY A 21 -10.22 -24.12 -0.31
N ALA A 22 -10.79 -24.42 0.87
CA ALA A 22 -11.23 -25.78 1.22
C ALA A 22 -12.55 -26.18 0.54
N ASP A 23 -12.67 -27.46 0.17
CA ASP A 23 -13.93 -28.03 -0.34
C ASP A 23 -15.04 -28.00 0.73
N LEU A 24 -16.27 -27.64 0.33
CA LEU A 24 -17.43 -27.62 1.21
C LEU A 24 -17.99 -29.03 1.39
N MET A 25 -18.03 -29.49 2.64
CA MET A 25 -18.58 -30.78 3.05
C MET A 25 -20.09 -30.69 3.31
N PHE A 26 -20.84 -31.77 3.10
CA PHE A 26 -22.30 -31.78 3.34
C PHE A 26 -22.72 -31.32 4.76
N PRO A 27 -22.03 -31.71 5.85
CA PRO A 27 -22.34 -31.20 7.19
C PRO A 27 -22.02 -29.71 7.43
N GLY A 28 -21.47 -29.01 6.44
CA GLY A 28 -21.27 -27.55 6.46
C GLY A 28 -22.31 -26.78 5.66
N ILE A 29 -23.36 -27.43 5.13
CA ILE A 29 -24.45 -26.81 4.40
C ILE A 29 -25.67 -26.70 5.33
N SER A 30 -26.20 -25.49 5.48
CA SER A 30 -27.47 -25.24 6.15
C SER A 30 -28.62 -25.70 5.26
N VAL A 31 -29.19 -26.86 5.58
CA VAL A 31 -30.37 -27.41 4.90
C VAL A 31 -31.64 -26.74 5.46
N PRO A 32 -32.47 -26.07 4.64
CA PRO A 32 -33.74 -25.50 5.10
C PRO A 32 -34.74 -26.62 5.47
N PRO A 33 -35.81 -26.34 6.24
CA PRO A 33 -36.80 -27.35 6.64
C PRO A 33 -37.53 -28.00 5.45
N GLU A 34 -37.55 -27.34 4.29
CA GLU A 34 -38.09 -27.84 3.02
C GLU A 34 -37.16 -28.85 2.31
N GLY A 35 -35.92 -29.00 2.77
CA GLY A 35 -34.89 -29.85 2.18
C GLY A 35 -34.02 -29.16 1.12
N LEU A 36 -33.01 -29.88 0.60
CA LEU A 36 -32.22 -29.39 -0.53
C LEU A 36 -32.98 -29.64 -1.85
N PRO A 37 -32.98 -28.68 -2.80
CA PRO A 37 -33.61 -28.86 -4.10
C PRO A 37 -32.95 -29.98 -4.91
N SER A 38 -33.59 -30.46 -5.99
CA SER A 38 -32.99 -31.50 -6.84
C SER A 38 -31.81 -30.96 -7.66
N PHE A 39 -30.59 -31.37 -7.30
CA PHE A 39 -29.35 -31.05 -8.04
C PHE A 39 -28.69 -32.32 -8.61
N GLN A 40 -27.99 -32.14 -9.73
CA GLN A 40 -27.15 -33.16 -10.35
C GLN A 40 -25.69 -33.00 -9.91
N ALA A 41 -24.83 -33.98 -10.21
CA ALA A 41 -23.38 -33.84 -10.04
C ALA A 41 -22.79 -32.99 -11.18
N GLY A 42 -21.77 -32.18 -10.87
CA GLY A 42 -21.11 -31.27 -11.83
C GLY A 42 -21.79 -29.90 -12.01
N GLN A 43 -22.93 -29.66 -11.35
CA GLN A 43 -23.72 -28.44 -11.49
C GLN A 43 -23.04 -27.25 -10.77
N PRO A 44 -23.00 -26.04 -11.37
CA PRO A 44 -22.41 -24.86 -10.74
C PRO A 44 -23.32 -24.30 -9.63
N TRP A 45 -22.77 -24.16 -8.43
CA TRP A 45 -23.43 -23.56 -7.26
C TRP A 45 -22.65 -22.37 -6.71
N SER A 46 -23.37 -21.45 -6.09
CA SER A 46 -22.83 -20.35 -5.29
C SER A 46 -23.01 -20.62 -3.79
N VAL A 47 -21.97 -20.34 -3.00
CA VAL A 47 -22.01 -20.45 -1.53
C VAL A 47 -22.30 -19.08 -0.95
N LYS A 48 -23.30 -18.99 -0.07
CA LYS A 48 -23.67 -17.77 0.68
C LYS A 48 -23.58 -18.01 2.18
N VAL A 49 -23.35 -16.95 2.96
CA VAL A 49 -23.53 -16.99 4.43
C VAL A 49 -24.97 -16.59 4.75
N PRO A 50 -25.65 -17.23 5.72
CA PRO A 50 -26.90 -16.71 6.26
C PRO A 50 -26.80 -15.22 6.60
N GLY A 51 -27.87 -14.45 6.36
CA GLY A 51 -27.86 -13.00 6.57
C GLY A 51 -27.01 -12.16 5.60
N ASN A 52 -26.28 -12.76 4.65
CA ASN A 52 -25.54 -12.03 3.61
C ASN A 52 -26.01 -12.43 2.19
N PRO A 53 -26.54 -11.51 1.37
CA PRO A 53 -27.09 -11.84 0.06
C PRO A 53 -26.02 -12.16 -1.01
N ALA A 54 -24.77 -11.74 -0.80
CA ALA A 54 -23.68 -11.91 -1.75
C ALA A 54 -22.98 -13.28 -1.61
N PRO A 55 -22.54 -13.90 -2.71
CA PRO A 55 -21.81 -15.16 -2.67
C PRO A 55 -20.36 -14.98 -2.22
N ILE A 56 -19.87 -15.86 -1.34
CA ILE A 56 -18.49 -15.86 -0.84
C ILE A 56 -17.55 -16.70 -1.72
N ALA A 57 -18.10 -17.69 -2.42
CA ALA A 57 -17.39 -18.61 -3.28
C ALA A 57 -18.33 -19.25 -4.31
N VAL A 58 -17.75 -19.80 -5.37
CA VAL A 58 -18.46 -20.61 -6.38
C VAL A 58 -17.72 -21.92 -6.61
N GLY A 59 -18.47 -22.97 -6.95
CA GLY A 59 -17.94 -24.31 -7.10
C GLY A 59 -18.89 -25.24 -7.86
N THR A 60 -18.50 -26.51 -8.00
CA THR A 60 -19.32 -27.53 -8.66
C THR A 60 -19.67 -28.70 -7.74
N THR A 61 -20.89 -29.21 -7.87
CA THR A 61 -21.38 -30.32 -7.03
C THR A 61 -20.62 -31.61 -7.30
N THR A 62 -20.19 -32.31 -6.24
CA THR A 62 -19.43 -33.56 -6.39
C THR A 62 -20.28 -34.83 -6.41
N MET A 63 -21.58 -34.73 -6.10
CA MET A 63 -22.56 -35.82 -6.04
C MET A 63 -23.94 -35.29 -6.44
N SER A 64 -24.87 -36.16 -6.84
CA SER A 64 -26.29 -35.80 -7.01
C SER A 64 -27.05 -35.82 -5.67
N ASN A 65 -28.21 -35.17 -5.61
CA ASN A 65 -29.07 -35.20 -4.41
C ASN A 65 -29.42 -36.65 -4.00
N THR A 66 -29.69 -37.55 -4.98
CA THR A 66 -30.02 -38.96 -4.69
C THR A 66 -28.86 -39.75 -4.06
N GLU A 67 -27.62 -39.35 -4.30
CA GLU A 67 -26.43 -39.98 -3.72
C GLU A 67 -26.08 -39.34 -2.37
N ALA A 68 -26.26 -38.02 -2.24
CA ALA A 68 -26.09 -37.30 -0.98
C ALA A 68 -27.04 -37.84 0.11
N LEU A 69 -28.30 -38.11 -0.24
CA LEU A 69 -29.29 -38.73 0.65
C LEU A 69 -28.91 -40.18 1.01
N LYS A 70 -28.45 -41.00 0.05
CA LYS A 70 -27.96 -42.36 0.32
C LYS A 70 -26.71 -42.38 1.20
N ALA A 71 -25.85 -41.36 1.09
CA ALA A 71 -24.67 -41.17 1.94
C ALA A 71 -24.99 -40.57 3.32
N GLY A 72 -26.25 -40.20 3.59
CA GLY A 72 -26.67 -39.59 4.85
C GLY A 72 -26.05 -38.21 5.08
N LEU A 73 -25.94 -37.39 4.02
CA LEU A 73 -25.34 -36.05 4.03
C LEU A 73 -23.91 -36.03 4.60
N ARG A 74 -23.08 -36.99 4.20
CA ARG A 74 -21.66 -37.08 4.56
C ARG A 74 -20.77 -37.16 3.32
N GLY A 75 -19.61 -36.50 3.40
CA GLY A 75 -18.65 -36.39 2.30
C GLY A 75 -18.56 -34.96 1.75
N LYS A 76 -17.84 -34.81 0.63
CA LYS A 76 -17.73 -33.55 -0.11
C LYS A 76 -19.05 -33.27 -0.84
N ALA A 77 -19.53 -32.04 -0.74
CA ALA A 77 -20.74 -31.56 -1.41
C ALA A 77 -20.41 -30.69 -2.61
N LEU A 78 -19.51 -29.71 -2.40
CA LEU A 78 -19.10 -28.75 -3.41
C LEU A 78 -17.57 -28.67 -3.47
N ARG A 79 -17.03 -28.83 -4.68
CA ARG A 79 -15.63 -28.51 -4.96
C ARG A 79 -15.53 -27.02 -5.25
N ILE A 80 -14.80 -26.27 -4.43
CA ILE A 80 -14.62 -24.82 -4.64
C ILE A 80 -13.73 -24.59 -5.88
N ALA A 81 -14.14 -23.67 -6.73
CA ALA A 81 -13.44 -23.29 -7.96
C ALA A 81 -12.87 -21.87 -7.89
N HIS A 82 -13.56 -20.96 -7.20
CA HIS A 82 -13.16 -19.57 -6.99
C HIS A 82 -13.76 -19.06 -5.67
N TYR A 83 -13.02 -18.23 -4.93
CA TYR A 83 -13.46 -17.64 -3.65
C TYR A 83 -12.96 -16.21 -3.47
N TYR A 84 -13.65 -15.45 -2.61
CA TYR A 84 -13.30 -14.06 -2.29
C TYR A 84 -11.84 -13.95 -1.79
N LYS A 85 -11.08 -13.00 -2.35
CA LYS A 85 -9.63 -12.80 -2.14
C LYS A 85 -8.68 -13.90 -2.66
N ASP A 86 -9.14 -14.84 -3.49
CA ASP A 86 -8.21 -15.72 -4.20
C ASP A 86 -7.35 -14.98 -5.26
N LEU A 87 -6.45 -15.70 -5.93
CA LEU A 87 -5.55 -15.14 -6.94
C LEU A 87 -6.29 -14.53 -8.15
N LEU A 88 -7.50 -15.03 -8.49
CA LEU A 88 -8.30 -14.49 -9.58
C LEU A 88 -8.97 -13.19 -9.15
N TRP A 89 -9.55 -13.14 -7.94
CA TRP A 89 -10.08 -11.90 -7.36
C TRP A 89 -8.98 -10.82 -7.21
N ALA A 90 -7.79 -11.21 -6.74
CA ALA A 90 -6.66 -10.31 -6.55
C ALA A 90 -6.09 -9.75 -7.88
N SER A 91 -6.36 -10.43 -9.00
CA SER A 91 -5.97 -10.02 -10.36
C SER A 91 -6.98 -9.08 -11.05
N ALA A 92 -8.17 -8.91 -10.48
CA ALA A 92 -9.20 -8.05 -11.05
C ALA A 92 -9.01 -6.57 -10.67
N ASP A 93 -9.12 -5.68 -11.66
CA ASP A 93 -9.08 -4.24 -11.43
C ASP A 93 -10.21 -3.78 -10.51
N GLY A 94 -9.91 -2.82 -9.63
CA GLY A 94 -10.88 -2.21 -8.71
C GLY A 94 -11.18 -3.00 -7.42
N ARG A 95 -10.77 -4.28 -7.29
CA ARG A 95 -10.85 -5.09 -6.04
C ARG A 95 -12.17 -4.93 -5.26
N TYR A 96 -13.28 -5.11 -5.96
CA TYR A 96 -14.62 -4.83 -5.44
C TYR A 96 -14.99 -5.68 -4.22
N VAL A 97 -15.38 -5.03 -3.12
CA VAL A 97 -15.88 -5.65 -1.88
C VAL A 97 -17.41 -5.57 -1.89
N PRO A 98 -18.17 -6.69 -1.82
CA PRO A 98 -19.61 -6.65 -2.07
C PRO A 98 -20.47 -5.90 -1.04
N ASN A 99 -20.16 -6.04 0.25
CA ASN A 99 -20.78 -5.29 1.36
C ASN A 99 -19.88 -5.27 2.61
N GLU A 100 -20.29 -4.55 3.64
CA GLU A 100 -19.56 -4.40 4.92
C GLU A 100 -19.45 -5.70 5.75
N GLY A 101 -20.08 -6.79 5.30
CA GLY A 101 -19.96 -8.12 5.91
C GLY A 101 -18.67 -8.88 5.54
N PHE A 102 -17.91 -8.44 4.52
CA PHE A 102 -16.69 -9.12 4.05
C PHE A 102 -15.43 -8.62 4.74
N TYR A 103 -15.03 -9.27 5.84
CA TYR A 103 -13.76 -9.01 6.53
C TYR A 103 -12.62 -9.84 5.92
N ASP A 104 -11.41 -9.66 6.45
CA ASP A 104 -10.20 -10.26 5.86
C ASP A 104 -10.13 -11.78 5.96
N ASP A 105 -10.55 -12.34 7.10
CA ASP A 105 -10.52 -13.78 7.38
C ASP A 105 -11.92 -14.41 7.57
N MET A 106 -13.01 -13.62 7.54
CA MET A 106 -14.37 -14.09 7.83
C MET A 106 -15.43 -13.26 7.10
N VAL A 107 -16.53 -13.90 6.68
CA VAL A 107 -17.73 -13.18 6.18
C VAL A 107 -18.87 -13.31 7.20
N ILE A 108 -19.46 -12.16 7.53
CA ILE A 108 -20.53 -11.99 8.52
C ILE A 108 -21.84 -11.62 7.80
N GLU A 109 -22.96 -11.76 8.51
CA GLU A 109 -24.27 -11.21 8.13
C GLU A 109 -24.17 -9.71 7.80
N ASP A 110 -24.97 -9.23 6.86
CA ASP A 110 -24.97 -7.83 6.42
C ASP A 110 -25.73 -6.95 7.45
N PRO A 111 -25.10 -5.92 8.05
CA PRO A 111 -25.74 -5.05 9.05
C PRO A 111 -27.02 -4.35 8.55
N ASN A 112 -27.09 -4.05 7.25
CA ASN A 112 -28.30 -3.46 6.65
C ASN A 112 -29.42 -4.48 6.47
N PHE A 113 -29.09 -5.77 6.27
CA PHE A 113 -30.08 -6.82 6.06
C PHE A 113 -30.80 -7.19 7.37
N ALA A 114 -30.07 -7.26 8.49
CA ALA A 114 -30.65 -7.48 9.81
C ALA A 114 -31.67 -6.40 10.22
N SER A 115 -31.52 -5.17 9.70
CA SER A 115 -32.40 -4.04 9.98
C SER A 115 -33.74 -4.10 9.21
N ALA A 116 -33.85 -4.91 8.16
CA ALA A 116 -35.06 -5.04 7.36
C ALA A 116 -36.07 -6.06 7.91
N SER A 117 -35.63 -6.98 8.79
CA SER A 117 -36.40 -8.18 9.16
C SER A 117 -37.42 -7.99 10.30
N GLN A 118 -37.53 -6.80 10.91
CA GLN A 118 -38.32 -6.59 12.14
C GLN A 118 -39.70 -5.93 11.93
N HIS A 119 -40.19 -5.82 10.69
CA HIS A 119 -41.53 -5.29 10.40
C HIS A 119 -42.29 -6.13 9.39
N ILE A 120 -42.97 -7.18 9.87
CA ILE A 120 -44.40 -7.48 9.66
C ILE A 120 -44.69 -8.78 10.42
N ASP A 121 -45.53 -8.70 11.45
CA ASP A 121 -46.14 -9.84 12.14
C ASP A 121 -47.63 -9.53 12.30
N SER A 122 -48.50 -10.34 11.69
CA SER A 122 -49.94 -10.44 12.00
C SER A 122 -50.64 -11.53 11.18
N SER A 123 -51.56 -12.23 11.87
CA SER A 123 -52.78 -12.90 11.37
C SER A 123 -52.69 -14.09 10.39
N GLU A 124 -52.97 -15.26 10.97
CA GLU A 124 -53.96 -16.27 10.53
C GLU A 124 -53.55 -17.46 9.63
N ASP A 125 -54.24 -18.57 9.93
CA ASP A 125 -54.06 -19.99 9.57
C ASP A 125 -55.47 -20.64 9.69
N PRO A 126 -55.82 -21.83 9.13
CA PRO A 126 -55.24 -22.66 8.05
C PRO A 126 -56.25 -22.90 6.88
N SER A 127 -55.87 -23.65 5.83
CA SER A 127 -56.72 -24.73 5.24
C SER A 127 -56.08 -25.53 4.07
N GLU A 128 -56.68 -26.69 3.78
CA GLU A 128 -56.24 -27.77 2.87
C GLU A 128 -56.55 -27.51 1.36
N GLY A 129 -55.91 -28.22 0.40
CA GLY A 129 -56.36 -28.12 -1.02
C GLY A 129 -55.64 -28.82 -2.19
N LYS A 130 -55.39 -30.14 -2.14
CA LYS A 130 -55.28 -31.11 -3.28
C LYS A 130 -55.26 -30.67 -4.78
N GLN A 131 -54.39 -31.36 -5.55
CA GLN A 131 -54.60 -31.89 -6.94
C GLN A 131 -54.64 -30.86 -8.12
N ASP A 132 -54.38 -31.21 -9.41
CA ASP A 132 -53.86 -32.45 -10.06
C ASP A 132 -53.18 -32.16 -11.44
N LYS A 133 -52.37 -33.13 -11.91
CA LYS A 133 -51.91 -33.49 -13.29
C LYS A 133 -52.22 -32.62 -14.55
N ALA A 134 -51.20 -32.47 -15.41
CA ALA A 134 -51.10 -32.94 -16.83
C ALA A 134 -49.77 -32.38 -17.45
N ALA A 135 -48.92 -33.06 -18.25
CA ALA A 135 -49.11 -33.83 -19.50
C ALA A 135 -49.61 -32.93 -20.66
N VAL A 136 -49.00 -32.84 -21.85
CA VAL A 136 -48.44 -33.84 -22.80
C VAL A 136 -47.32 -33.18 -23.68
N ASP A 137 -46.22 -33.85 -24.08
CA ASP A 137 -45.98 -34.70 -25.30
C ASP A 137 -45.74 -33.87 -26.61
N VAL A 138 -44.90 -34.19 -27.63
CA VAL A 138 -43.55 -34.83 -27.79
C VAL A 138 -43.09 -34.69 -29.28
N SER A 139 -41.83 -35.01 -29.62
CA SER A 139 -41.25 -35.18 -30.99
C SER A 139 -41.07 -33.89 -31.84
N GLU A 140 -39.87 -33.54 -32.34
CA GLU A 140 -39.01 -34.08 -33.44
C GLU A 140 -39.21 -33.34 -34.79
N CYS A 141 -38.25 -33.24 -35.72
CA CYS A 141 -36.77 -33.26 -35.68
C CYS A 141 -36.19 -32.78 -37.05
N LEU A 142 -34.91 -32.35 -37.10
CA LEU A 142 -34.10 -32.04 -38.31
C LEU A 142 -34.60 -30.84 -39.17
N THR A 143 -33.85 -30.08 -39.99
CA THR A 143 -32.41 -29.71 -40.18
C THR A 143 -32.42 -28.30 -40.88
N GLU A 144 -31.42 -27.65 -41.50
CA GLU A 144 -30.08 -27.93 -42.07
C GLU A 144 -29.12 -26.70 -41.91
N ASP A 145 -27.81 -26.98 -42.00
CA ASP A 145 -26.61 -26.17 -42.31
C ASP A 145 -26.64 -24.64 -42.55
N HIS A 146 -25.65 -23.95 -41.95
CA HIS A 146 -24.50 -23.44 -42.75
C HIS A 146 -23.28 -23.06 -41.89
N ALA A 147 -22.08 -23.46 -42.32
CA ALA A 147 -20.76 -22.98 -41.85
C ALA A 147 -20.02 -22.26 -43.01
N ILE A 148 -18.80 -21.67 -42.89
CA ILE A 148 -17.51 -22.37 -42.76
C ILE A 148 -16.33 -21.37 -42.45
N ASN A 149 -15.46 -21.79 -41.53
CA ASN A 149 -14.01 -21.53 -41.33
C ASN A 149 -13.36 -20.13 -41.11
N SER A 150 -12.20 -20.24 -40.45
CA SER A 150 -11.08 -19.29 -40.24
C SER A 150 -9.80 -19.90 -40.87
N GLU A 151 -8.77 -19.11 -41.20
CA GLU A 151 -7.36 -19.29 -40.72
C GLU A 151 -6.26 -18.49 -41.49
N THR A 152 -5.40 -17.82 -40.70
CA THR A 152 -3.91 -17.75 -40.70
C THR A 152 -3.06 -17.51 -41.98
N ILE A 153 -2.07 -16.59 -41.90
CA ILE A 153 -0.63 -16.73 -42.31
C ILE A 153 0.17 -15.41 -42.05
N GLU A 154 1.50 -15.49 -41.89
CA GLU A 154 2.42 -14.39 -41.52
C GLU A 154 3.40 -13.90 -42.63
N ASN A 155 4.03 -12.72 -42.41
CA ASN A 155 5.32 -12.23 -42.96
C ASN A 155 5.38 -11.93 -44.50
N VAL A 156 6.15 -10.97 -45.05
CA VAL A 156 7.55 -10.52 -44.83
C VAL A 156 7.75 -9.00 -45.17
N THR A 157 8.86 -8.41 -44.71
CA THR A 157 9.36 -7.01 -44.82
C THR A 157 9.62 -6.41 -46.23
N ALA A 158 9.54 -5.06 -46.36
CA ALA A 158 10.69 -4.14 -46.59
C ALA A 158 10.33 -2.75 -47.19
N GLY A 159 11.00 -1.66 -46.76
CA GLY A 159 10.93 -0.31 -47.37
C GLY A 159 11.34 0.83 -46.41
N VAL A 160 12.04 1.88 -46.87
CA VAL A 160 12.66 2.94 -46.04
C VAL A 160 12.48 4.34 -46.68
N SER A 161 12.57 5.41 -45.86
CA SER A 161 12.67 6.86 -46.16
C SER A 161 11.37 7.66 -45.89
N GLU A 162 11.36 8.90 -45.37
CA GLU A 162 12.44 9.72 -44.80
C GLU A 162 11.93 10.75 -43.75
N LEU A 163 12.83 11.58 -43.22
CA LEU A 163 12.66 12.54 -42.12
C LEU A 163 11.65 13.69 -42.40
N ASN A 164 10.95 14.18 -41.36
CA ASN A 164 11.02 15.60 -40.93
C ASN A 164 10.30 15.94 -39.61
N LEU A 165 10.57 17.14 -39.07
CA LEU A 165 9.98 17.70 -37.85
C LEU A 165 8.64 18.41 -38.13
N PRO A 166 7.65 18.37 -37.21
CA PRO A 166 6.49 19.25 -37.28
C PRO A 166 6.75 20.61 -36.61
N GLN A 167 6.40 21.70 -37.30
CA GLN A 167 6.33 23.05 -36.74
C GLN A 167 4.94 23.66 -37.00
N GLU A 168 4.36 24.23 -35.94
CA GLU A 168 3.24 25.20 -35.92
C GLU A 168 1.79 24.79 -36.30
N LYS A 169 0.87 25.40 -35.53
CA LYS A 169 -0.48 25.93 -35.88
C LYS A 169 -1.67 24.99 -36.12
N THR A 170 -2.45 24.85 -35.02
CA THR A 170 -3.88 25.20 -34.92
C THR A 170 -4.82 24.91 -36.10
N THR A 171 -5.70 23.94 -35.90
CA THR A 171 -7.14 24.06 -36.21
C THR A 171 -7.92 23.62 -34.97
N GLU A 172 -9.07 24.23 -34.70
CA GLU A 172 -9.95 23.89 -33.58
C GLU A 172 -11.00 22.84 -33.98
N GLU A 173 -11.65 22.30 -32.94
CA GLU A 173 -12.91 21.51 -32.90
C GLU A 173 -12.80 19.98 -32.97
N GLN A 174 -13.43 19.18 -32.10
CA GLN A 174 -14.21 19.42 -30.86
C GLN A 174 -13.85 18.30 -29.84
N THR A 175 -14.18 18.44 -28.55
CA THR A 175 -14.07 17.33 -27.57
C THR A 175 -15.16 17.47 -26.50
N GLU A 176 -15.74 16.33 -26.10
CA GLU A 176 -16.95 16.25 -25.28
C GLU A 176 -16.75 16.74 -23.84
N GLU A 177 -17.81 17.32 -23.27
CA GLU A 177 -17.74 18.08 -22.02
C GLU A 177 -17.76 17.20 -20.77
N LYS A 178 -16.95 17.54 -19.77
CA LYS A 178 -17.19 17.19 -18.36
C LYS A 178 -17.08 18.45 -17.51
N GLU A 179 -18.14 18.70 -16.75
CA GLU A 179 -18.45 19.97 -16.09
C GLU A 179 -17.27 20.53 -15.28
N HIS A 180 -16.83 21.74 -15.64
CA HIS A 180 -16.01 22.60 -14.79
C HIS A 180 -16.68 23.97 -14.72
N GLN A 181 -16.92 24.46 -13.50
CA GLN A 181 -17.62 25.73 -13.27
C GLN A 181 -16.82 26.89 -13.87
N HIS A 182 -17.39 27.55 -14.89
CA HIS A 182 -16.73 28.65 -15.60
C HIS A 182 -16.83 29.97 -14.83
N LEU A 183 -16.00 30.12 -13.80
CA LEU A 183 -15.85 31.37 -13.02
C LEU A 183 -15.59 32.58 -13.94
N SER A 184 -16.22 33.70 -13.60
CA SER A 184 -16.04 34.98 -14.28
C SER A 184 -14.68 35.63 -13.97
N THR A 185 -14.28 36.61 -14.81
CA THR A 185 -13.04 37.37 -14.62
C THR A 185 -13.03 38.16 -13.30
N GLU A 186 -14.20 38.66 -12.89
CA GLU A 186 -14.36 39.46 -11.66
C GLU A 186 -14.24 38.59 -10.41
N GLU A 187 -14.81 37.39 -10.41
CA GLU A 187 -14.62 36.40 -9.35
C GLU A 187 -13.14 35.99 -9.23
N ILE A 188 -12.44 35.77 -10.35
CA ILE A 188 -11.01 35.45 -10.37
C ILE A 188 -10.17 36.60 -9.79
N ASP A 189 -10.46 37.85 -10.15
CA ASP A 189 -9.77 39.01 -9.56
C ASP A 189 -10.07 39.16 -8.06
N SER A 190 -11.29 38.87 -7.59
CA SER A 190 -11.62 38.86 -6.16
C SER A 190 -10.87 37.75 -5.38
N LEU A 191 -10.73 36.56 -5.98
CA LEU A 191 -10.01 35.43 -5.40
C LEU A 191 -8.50 35.70 -5.34
N LEU A 192 -7.93 36.34 -6.35
CA LEU A 192 -6.54 36.82 -6.35
C LEU A 192 -6.27 37.75 -5.16
N ASP A 193 -7.19 38.68 -4.89
CA ASP A 193 -7.08 39.65 -3.80
C ASP A 193 -7.18 38.99 -2.42
N ILE A 194 -8.11 38.04 -2.25
CA ILE A 194 -8.25 37.24 -1.03
C ILE A 194 -6.98 36.40 -0.78
N CYS A 195 -6.43 35.76 -1.81
CA CYS A 195 -5.20 34.98 -1.70
C CYS A 195 -4.00 35.87 -1.36
N LEU A 196 -3.91 37.07 -1.93
CA LEU A 196 -2.87 38.05 -1.60
C LEU A 196 -2.97 38.52 -0.15
N LEU A 197 -4.16 38.89 0.34
CA LEU A 197 -4.36 39.34 1.71
C LEU A 197 -4.07 38.23 2.74
N GLN A 198 -4.49 36.99 2.48
CA GLN A 198 -4.16 35.83 3.33
C GLN A 198 -2.64 35.56 3.34
N ALA A 199 -1.95 35.66 2.20
CA ALA A 199 -0.50 35.50 2.10
C ALA A 199 0.26 36.56 2.92
N LEU A 200 -0.15 37.84 2.83
CA LEU A 200 0.43 38.97 3.55
C LEU A 200 0.19 38.93 5.07
N HIS A 201 -0.88 38.27 5.53
CA HIS A 201 -1.16 38.04 6.95
C HIS A 201 -0.45 36.81 7.52
N THR A 202 -0.38 35.72 6.77
CA THR A 202 0.07 34.42 7.31
C THR A 202 1.57 34.14 7.12
N ASN A 203 2.14 34.52 5.98
CA ASN A 203 3.37 33.90 5.47
C ASN A 203 4.47 34.89 5.05
N ILE A 204 4.32 36.20 5.33
CA ILE A 204 5.30 37.22 4.93
C ILE A 204 5.55 38.21 6.09
N LYS A 205 6.78 38.22 6.61
CA LYS A 205 7.23 39.16 7.65
C LYS A 205 8.13 40.22 7.02
N ASP A 206 8.26 41.37 7.66
CA ASP A 206 9.03 42.51 7.10
C ASP A 206 10.55 42.25 7.02
N LYS A 207 11.02 41.10 7.52
CA LYS A 207 12.39 40.60 7.38
C LYS A 207 12.65 39.84 6.08
N ASP A 208 11.58 39.41 5.40
CA ASP A 208 11.66 38.53 4.22
C ASP A 208 11.67 39.34 2.91
N LEU A 209 11.81 40.68 3.02
CA LEU A 209 11.80 41.66 1.93
C LEU A 209 13.20 42.28 1.74
N PRO A 210 13.62 42.63 0.51
CA PRO A 210 12.83 42.60 -0.73
C PRO A 210 12.82 41.23 -1.42
N MET A 211 11.67 40.83 -1.96
CA MET A 211 11.48 39.52 -2.62
C MET A 211 11.01 39.63 -4.08
N PRO A 212 11.38 38.72 -4.98
CA PRO A 212 10.84 38.67 -6.34
C PRO A 212 9.34 38.32 -6.36
N GLY A 213 8.56 39.02 -7.19
CA GLY A 213 7.14 38.75 -7.40
C GLY A 213 6.85 37.33 -7.91
N SER A 214 7.81 36.73 -8.63
CA SER A 214 7.78 35.33 -9.06
C SER A 214 7.73 34.35 -7.87
N ILE A 215 8.48 34.62 -6.80
CA ILE A 215 8.50 33.82 -5.56
C ILE A 215 7.26 34.12 -4.70
N LEU A 216 6.85 35.38 -4.63
CA LEU A 216 5.59 35.80 -3.98
C LEU A 216 4.40 35.02 -4.56
N TRP A 217 4.36 34.89 -5.89
CA TRP A 217 3.34 34.12 -6.60
C TRP A 217 3.38 32.64 -6.26
N SER A 218 4.52 31.97 -6.47
CA SER A 218 4.63 30.51 -6.33
C SER A 218 4.50 30.03 -4.88
N ASN A 219 5.14 30.71 -3.93
CA ASN A 219 5.35 30.18 -2.58
C ASN A 219 4.38 30.75 -1.53
N HIS A 220 3.70 31.86 -1.83
CA HIS A 220 2.83 32.54 -0.85
C HIS A 220 1.40 32.73 -1.37
N ILE A 221 1.19 33.12 -2.62
CA ILE A 221 -0.17 33.33 -3.18
C ILE A 221 -0.82 32.01 -3.58
N LEU A 222 -0.17 31.18 -4.41
CA LEU A 222 -0.76 29.90 -4.86
C LEU A 222 -1.16 28.95 -3.72
N PRO A 223 -0.41 28.80 -2.61
CA PRO A 223 -0.82 27.96 -1.48
C PRO A 223 -2.01 28.49 -0.67
N CYS A 224 -2.39 29.78 -0.85
CA CYS A 224 -3.54 30.38 -0.16
C CYS A 224 -4.88 30.18 -0.89
N ARG A 225 -4.89 29.52 -2.07
CA ARG A 225 -6.12 29.28 -2.85
C ARG A 225 -7.09 28.32 -2.16
N PRO A 226 -8.41 28.47 -2.35
CA PRO A 226 -9.39 27.46 -1.94
C PRO A 226 -9.14 26.10 -2.64
N PRO A 227 -9.46 24.96 -2.00
CA PRO A 227 -9.38 23.66 -2.66
C PRO A 227 -10.29 23.61 -3.90
N GLY A 228 -9.86 22.89 -4.94
CA GLY A 228 -10.58 22.78 -6.22
C GLY A 228 -10.36 23.92 -7.22
N VAL A 229 -9.91 25.11 -6.80
CA VAL A 229 -9.81 26.29 -7.68
C VAL A 229 -8.46 26.35 -8.43
N THR A 230 -8.49 26.52 -9.77
CA THR A 230 -7.30 26.80 -10.59
C THR A 230 -7.10 28.31 -10.79
N LEU A 231 -6.05 28.86 -10.17
CA LEU A 231 -5.78 30.30 -10.13
C LEU A 231 -4.76 30.69 -11.21
N ASP A 232 -5.22 31.22 -12.36
CA ASP A 232 -4.36 31.69 -13.46
C ASP A 232 -4.54 33.19 -13.74
N ILE A 233 -3.44 33.95 -13.64
CA ILE A 233 -3.38 35.39 -13.92
C ILE A 233 -3.77 35.71 -15.37
N LYS A 234 -3.62 34.78 -16.33
CA LYS A 234 -4.06 34.98 -17.72
C LYS A 234 -5.57 35.14 -17.84
N LYS A 235 -6.35 34.57 -16.91
CA LYS A 235 -7.82 34.69 -16.82
C LYS A 235 -8.27 35.92 -16.02
N SER A 236 -7.36 36.60 -15.32
CA SER A 236 -7.59 37.86 -14.61
C SER A 236 -7.58 39.07 -15.56
N SER A 237 -8.27 40.16 -15.19
CA SER A 237 -8.32 41.40 -15.97
C SER A 237 -6.95 41.99 -16.31
N HIS A 238 -5.94 41.73 -15.46
CA HIS A 238 -4.58 42.26 -15.64
C HIS A 238 -3.70 41.44 -16.59
N LYS A 239 -4.03 40.16 -16.86
CA LYS A 239 -3.39 39.21 -17.79
C LYS A 239 -1.88 38.95 -17.62
N LYS A 240 -1.19 39.66 -16.73
CA LYS A 240 0.25 39.53 -16.42
C LYS A 240 0.52 39.91 -14.96
N LEU A 241 1.33 39.10 -14.26
CA LEU A 241 1.72 39.29 -12.86
C LEU A 241 2.24 40.71 -12.58
N SER A 242 3.13 41.22 -13.43
CA SER A 242 3.71 42.57 -13.31
C SER A 242 2.64 43.67 -13.25
N LYS A 243 1.60 43.58 -14.09
CA LYS A 243 0.52 44.58 -14.15
C LYS A 243 -0.39 44.52 -12.93
N TRP A 244 -0.68 43.33 -12.42
CA TRP A 244 -1.49 43.16 -11.21
C TRP A 244 -0.74 43.65 -9.96
N LEU A 245 0.55 43.33 -9.81
CA LEU A 245 1.38 43.87 -8.72
C LEU A 245 1.54 45.40 -8.80
N GLN A 246 1.62 45.98 -10.01
CA GLN A 246 1.61 47.43 -10.21
C GLN A 246 0.24 48.05 -9.88
N SER A 247 -0.88 47.37 -10.19
CA SER A 247 -2.23 47.76 -9.78
C SER A 247 -2.34 47.83 -8.25
N LYS A 248 -1.91 46.78 -7.53
CA LYS A 248 -1.92 46.72 -6.06
C LYS A 248 -0.88 47.62 -5.39
N SER A 249 0.14 48.07 -6.13
CA SER A 249 1.03 49.14 -5.67
C SER A 249 0.42 50.54 -5.87
N SER A 250 -0.32 50.73 -6.96
CA SER A 250 -1.09 51.96 -7.22
C SER A 250 -2.25 52.14 -6.23
N SER A 251 -2.85 51.04 -5.77
CA SER A 251 -3.82 51.04 -4.65
C SER A 251 -3.17 51.14 -3.26
N GLY A 252 -1.85 51.36 -3.18
CA GLY A 252 -1.13 51.60 -1.92
C GLY A 252 -0.96 50.39 -0.98
N LEU A 253 -1.44 49.19 -1.34
CA LEU A 253 -1.37 47.99 -0.49
C LEU A 253 0.07 47.43 -0.37
N ILE A 254 0.85 47.53 -1.45
CA ILE A 254 2.24 47.07 -1.54
C ILE A 254 3.15 48.12 -2.18
N SER A 255 4.46 48.08 -1.90
CA SER A 255 5.47 48.91 -2.57
C SER A 255 6.33 48.04 -3.48
N VAL A 256 6.39 48.39 -4.76
CA VAL A 256 6.89 47.51 -5.84
C VAL A 256 7.85 48.27 -6.76
N LYS A 257 8.92 47.60 -7.20
CA LYS A 257 9.95 48.19 -8.08
C LYS A 257 10.37 47.20 -9.16
N GLU A 258 10.48 47.66 -10.41
CA GLU A 258 11.06 46.87 -11.50
C GLU A 258 12.60 46.87 -11.43
N ASP A 259 13.22 45.70 -11.57
CA ASP A 259 14.67 45.61 -11.80
C ASP A 259 14.96 45.72 -13.30
N LYS A 260 15.66 46.79 -13.69
CA LYS A 260 16.03 47.07 -15.09
C LYS A 260 16.93 45.99 -15.72
N HIS A 261 17.68 45.21 -14.93
CA HIS A 261 18.50 44.12 -15.47
C HIS A 261 17.72 42.82 -15.72
N LYS A 262 16.73 42.50 -14.88
CA LYS A 262 16.00 41.23 -14.96
C LYS A 262 14.61 41.32 -15.60
N LYS A 263 14.04 42.53 -15.71
CA LYS A 263 12.62 42.77 -16.05
C LYS A 263 11.62 42.09 -15.08
N GLU A 264 12.11 41.66 -13.91
CA GLU A 264 11.28 41.14 -12.82
C GLU A 264 10.84 42.26 -11.88
N VAL A 265 9.77 41.98 -11.16
CA VAL A 265 9.04 42.92 -10.31
C VAL A 265 9.30 42.55 -8.85
N MET A 266 10.04 43.39 -8.13
CA MET A 266 10.45 43.17 -6.74
C MET A 266 9.46 43.84 -5.77
N LEU A 267 8.98 43.08 -4.78
CA LEU A 267 8.24 43.60 -3.63
C LEU A 267 9.24 44.15 -2.60
N ILE A 268 9.06 45.41 -2.17
CA ILE A 268 9.95 46.12 -1.24
C ILE A 268 9.35 46.26 0.15
N SER A 269 8.07 46.64 0.25
CA SER A 269 7.39 46.83 1.54
C SER A 269 5.88 46.56 1.44
N ILE A 270 5.24 46.32 2.58
CA ILE A 270 3.81 45.99 2.69
C ILE A 270 3.12 47.05 3.55
N SER A 271 2.04 47.63 3.07
CA SER A 271 1.28 48.66 3.79
C SER A 271 0.32 48.05 4.80
N ARG A 272 0.85 47.52 5.91
CA ARG A 272 0.08 46.90 7.03
C ARG A 272 -0.93 47.83 7.74
N LYS A 273 -1.12 49.06 7.24
CA LYS A 273 -2.13 50.04 7.69
C LYS A 273 -3.27 50.25 6.69
N HIS A 274 -3.32 49.52 5.58
CA HIS A 274 -4.37 49.67 4.56
C HIS A 274 -5.74 49.22 5.11
N PRO A 275 -6.86 49.86 4.73
CA PRO A 275 -8.21 49.44 5.14
C PRO A 275 -8.45 47.95 4.87
N ASP A 276 -8.17 47.46 3.66
CA ASP A 276 -8.42 46.06 3.27
C ASP A 276 -7.60 45.07 4.11
N TYR A 277 -6.33 45.41 4.42
CA TYR A 277 -5.48 44.60 5.30
C TYR A 277 -6.01 44.55 6.74
N THR A 278 -6.70 45.61 7.18
CA THR A 278 -7.25 45.75 8.54
C THR A 278 -8.65 45.15 8.68
N ALA A 279 -9.44 45.18 7.60
CA ALA A 279 -10.79 44.62 7.54
C ALA A 279 -10.80 43.09 7.33
N PHE A 280 -9.73 42.53 6.75
CA PHE A 280 -9.63 41.10 6.46
C PHE A 280 -9.56 40.24 7.72
N LYS A 281 -10.67 39.55 8.04
CA LYS A 281 -10.71 38.57 9.14
C LYS A 281 -10.09 37.25 8.69
N HIS A 282 -9.03 36.84 9.40
CA HIS A 282 -8.31 35.60 9.13
C HIS A 282 -9.23 34.38 9.25
N HIS A 283 -9.40 33.67 8.14
CA HIS A 283 -9.97 32.33 8.13
C HIS A 283 -8.94 31.35 8.68
N LYS A 284 -9.15 30.90 9.93
CA LYS A 284 -8.38 29.80 10.53
C LYS A 284 -8.68 28.51 9.76
N ARG A 285 -7.80 28.13 8.83
CA ARG A 285 -7.72 26.75 8.36
C ARG A 285 -7.33 25.89 9.58
N VAL A 286 -8.15 24.89 9.91
CA VAL A 286 -7.76 23.88 10.90
C VAL A 286 -6.52 23.18 10.36
N GLN A 287 -5.45 23.18 11.16
CA GLN A 287 -4.26 22.38 10.87
C GLN A 287 -4.51 20.94 11.32
N GLU A 288 -5.30 20.23 10.53
CA GLU A 288 -5.03 18.81 10.35
C GLU A 288 -3.61 18.67 9.76
N PRO A 289 -2.87 17.58 10.05
CA PRO A 289 -1.54 17.38 9.50
C PRO A 289 -1.61 17.42 7.98
N VAL A 290 -0.92 18.38 7.35
CA VAL A 290 -1.01 18.55 5.89
C VAL A 290 -0.21 17.46 5.22
N GLU A 291 -0.89 16.37 4.87
CA GLU A 291 -0.48 15.49 3.79
C GLU A 291 -0.24 16.35 2.54
N GLN A 292 0.99 16.36 2.06
CA GLN A 292 1.40 17.18 0.92
C GLN A 292 0.93 16.52 -0.38
N HIS A 293 -0.34 16.75 -0.72
CA HIS A 293 -0.88 16.46 -2.05
C HIS A 293 -0.27 17.40 -3.11
N ASP A 294 0.97 17.10 -3.50
CA ASP A 294 1.58 17.65 -4.69
C ASP A 294 0.70 17.35 -5.91
N ASN A 295 0.41 18.38 -6.69
CA ASN A 295 -0.17 18.21 -8.02
C ASN A 295 0.98 17.91 -8.98
N ILE A 296 1.46 16.66 -8.95
CA ILE A 296 2.44 16.14 -9.91
C ILE A 296 1.81 16.20 -11.30
N VAL A 297 2.38 17.03 -12.18
CA VAL A 297 2.18 16.90 -13.62
C VAL A 297 2.74 15.54 -14.03
N ALA A 298 1.91 14.70 -14.65
CA ALA A 298 2.09 13.25 -14.68
C ALA A 298 3.40 12.75 -15.33
N ASP A 299 4.44 12.59 -14.50
CA ASP A 299 5.60 11.71 -14.75
C ASP A 299 6.24 11.24 -13.43
N GLY A 300 6.81 10.03 -13.46
CA GLY A 300 7.88 9.56 -12.57
C GLY A 300 7.78 9.65 -11.03
N SER A 301 7.29 8.57 -10.40
CA SER A 301 7.75 8.05 -9.09
C SER A 301 7.48 8.88 -7.82
N SER A 302 6.39 8.54 -7.12
CA SER A 302 6.23 8.89 -5.69
C SER A 302 7.15 8.03 -4.83
N THR A 303 8.20 8.64 -4.27
CA THR A 303 9.24 7.93 -3.52
C THR A 303 8.73 7.48 -2.14
N LYS A 304 7.98 6.36 -2.08
CA LYS A 304 7.49 5.73 -0.84
C LYS A 304 8.63 5.67 0.19
N GLN A 305 8.53 6.45 1.27
CA GLN A 305 9.56 6.51 2.30
C GLN A 305 9.73 5.13 2.95
N LEU A 306 10.98 4.75 3.17
CA LEU A 306 11.40 3.42 3.62
C LEU A 306 11.84 3.51 5.08
N GLU A 307 11.11 2.83 5.96
CA GLU A 307 11.45 2.68 7.37
C GLU A 307 12.01 1.28 7.64
N VAL A 308 13.06 1.20 8.44
CA VAL A 308 13.78 -0.04 8.76
C VAL A 308 14.15 -0.03 10.24
N ASP A 309 13.51 -0.92 11.01
CA ASP A 309 13.71 -1.06 12.44
C ASP A 309 14.21 -2.45 12.81
N GLU A 310 15.17 -2.50 13.73
CA GLU A 310 15.58 -3.75 14.38
C GLU A 310 14.67 -4.04 15.56
N ILE A 311 14.06 -5.23 15.55
CA ILE A 311 13.11 -5.69 16.56
C ILE A 311 13.52 -7.08 17.06
N TYR A 312 13.29 -7.34 18.34
CA TYR A 312 13.80 -8.51 19.03
C TYR A 312 12.64 -9.35 19.55
N LYS A 313 12.65 -10.65 19.26
CA LYS A 313 11.70 -11.62 19.82
C LYS A 313 12.36 -12.41 20.95
N PRO A 314 11.69 -12.66 22.08
CA PRO A 314 12.24 -13.49 23.15
C PRO A 314 12.73 -14.86 22.66
N SER A 315 13.80 -15.34 23.27
CA SER A 315 14.38 -16.66 23.03
C SER A 315 14.19 -17.56 24.26
N SER A 316 14.23 -18.88 24.07
CA SER A 316 14.06 -19.85 25.15
C SER A 316 14.99 -19.66 26.36
N HIS A 317 16.12 -18.95 26.18
CA HIS A 317 17.05 -18.61 27.27
C HIS A 317 16.60 -17.41 28.10
N VAL A 318 15.91 -16.44 27.49
CA VAL A 318 15.44 -15.22 28.17
C VAL A 318 13.98 -15.29 28.62
N ASN A 319 13.19 -16.24 28.09
CA ASN A 319 11.78 -16.45 28.47
C ASN A 319 11.54 -16.50 30.00
N PRO A 320 12.40 -17.11 30.85
CA PRO A 320 12.21 -17.06 32.31
C PRO A 320 12.17 -15.64 32.90
N ILE A 321 12.93 -14.70 32.34
CA ILE A 321 12.95 -13.29 32.77
C ILE A 321 11.69 -12.56 32.30
N PHE A 322 11.22 -12.84 31.07
CA PHE A 322 9.93 -12.30 30.59
C PHE A 322 8.77 -12.78 31.47
N LEU A 323 8.73 -14.08 31.81
CA LEU A 323 7.74 -14.65 32.73
C LEU A 323 7.84 -14.03 34.14
N ALA A 324 9.04 -13.83 34.67
CA ALA A 324 9.24 -13.21 35.98
C ALA A 324 8.88 -11.71 36.03
N VAL A 325 8.72 -11.04 34.89
CA VAL A 325 8.28 -9.63 34.78
C VAL A 325 6.84 -9.54 34.23
N ASP A 326 6.14 -10.68 34.13
CA ASP A 326 4.75 -10.77 33.65
C ASP A 326 4.59 -10.19 32.22
N ALA A 327 5.64 -10.32 31.39
CA ALA A 327 5.75 -9.77 30.05
C ALA A 327 5.59 -10.84 28.96
N ASP A 328 4.91 -10.49 27.86
CA ASP A 328 4.59 -11.45 26.78
C ASP A 328 5.84 -11.97 26.05
N THR A 329 5.84 -13.27 25.75
CA THR A 329 6.90 -13.94 24.96
C THR A 329 6.58 -14.02 23.46
N GLY A 330 5.33 -13.74 23.06
CA GLY A 330 4.88 -13.70 21.67
C GLY A 330 5.27 -12.41 20.93
N LYS A 331 5.15 -11.26 21.59
CA LYS A 331 5.40 -9.91 21.05
C LYS A 331 6.84 -9.70 20.56
N TYR A 332 7.00 -8.77 19.61
CA TYR A 332 8.27 -8.17 19.22
C TYR A 332 8.53 -6.90 20.05
N TYR A 333 9.79 -6.69 20.44
CA TYR A 333 10.23 -5.58 21.29
C TYR A 333 11.33 -4.75 20.60
N SER A 334 11.33 -3.44 20.80
CA SER A 334 12.46 -2.56 20.50
C SER A 334 13.65 -2.81 21.46
N ALA A 335 14.84 -2.34 21.10
CA ALA A 335 16.03 -2.40 21.96
C ALA A 335 15.82 -1.75 23.34
N SER A 336 15.06 -0.66 23.39
CA SER A 336 14.65 0.02 24.62
C SER A 336 13.72 -0.86 25.46
N GLU A 337 12.56 -1.27 24.92
CA GLU A 337 11.60 -2.09 25.68
C GLU A 337 12.23 -3.40 26.19
N ALA A 338 13.09 -4.03 25.38
CA ALA A 338 13.83 -5.22 25.75
C ALA A 338 14.78 -4.97 26.93
N SER A 339 15.49 -3.84 26.95
CA SER A 339 16.34 -3.44 28.08
C SER A 339 15.52 -3.13 29.33
N ASP A 340 14.37 -2.47 29.17
CA ASP A 340 13.48 -2.08 30.27
C ASP A 340 12.83 -3.29 30.95
N VAL A 341 12.64 -4.42 30.25
CA VAL A 341 12.23 -5.69 30.87
C VAL A 341 13.33 -6.21 31.81
N VAL A 342 14.61 -6.15 31.42
CA VAL A 342 15.72 -6.59 32.28
C VAL A 342 15.90 -5.69 33.49
N PHE A 343 15.77 -4.37 33.32
CA PHE A 343 15.88 -3.45 34.44
C PHE A 343 14.74 -3.63 35.44
N ARG A 344 13.50 -3.86 34.97
CA ARG A 344 12.37 -4.26 35.83
C ARG A 344 12.63 -5.58 36.57
N TYR A 345 13.24 -6.58 35.93
CA TYR A 345 13.63 -7.83 36.61
C TYR A 345 14.66 -7.59 37.73
N VAL A 346 15.73 -6.84 37.43
CA VAL A 346 16.79 -6.49 38.39
C VAL A 346 16.24 -5.67 39.57
N GLU A 347 15.21 -4.87 39.35
CA GLU A 347 14.55 -4.07 40.40
C GLU A 347 13.55 -4.91 41.21
N LYS A 348 12.82 -5.86 40.59
CA LYS A 348 11.94 -6.84 41.29
C LYS A 348 12.74 -7.76 42.21
N GLU A 349 13.81 -8.36 41.71
CA GLU A 349 14.71 -9.26 42.46
C GLU A 349 15.80 -8.53 43.28
N ASN A 350 15.79 -7.18 43.30
CA ASN A 350 16.70 -6.33 44.07
C ASN A 350 18.21 -6.61 43.85
N LEU A 351 18.59 -6.99 42.62
CA LEU A 351 19.93 -7.48 42.27
C LEU A 351 21.01 -6.38 42.17
N VAL A 352 20.71 -5.13 42.52
CA VAL A 352 21.67 -4.02 42.48
C VAL A 352 22.59 -4.05 43.70
N LYS A 353 23.91 -4.05 43.48
CA LYS A 353 24.89 -4.16 44.55
C LYS A 353 24.90 -2.89 45.43
N GLN A 354 24.52 -3.00 46.70
CA GLN A 354 24.37 -1.85 47.60
C GLN A 354 25.65 -0.99 47.73
N THR A 355 26.84 -1.61 47.72
CA THR A 355 28.15 -0.92 47.73
C THR A 355 28.51 -0.22 46.43
N ASP A 356 27.93 -0.61 45.29
CA ASP A 356 28.28 -0.08 43.96
C ASP A 356 27.06 -0.17 43.03
N LYS A 357 26.28 0.91 42.96
CA LYS A 357 25.04 0.99 42.16
C LYS A 357 25.26 0.86 40.65
N ALA A 358 26.51 0.87 40.17
CA ALA A 358 26.83 0.60 38.77
C ALA A 358 26.87 -0.91 38.44
N LYS A 359 26.84 -1.78 39.44
CA LYS A 359 26.92 -3.24 39.28
C LYS A 359 25.66 -3.97 39.73
N VAL A 360 25.35 -5.02 38.97
CA VAL A 360 24.27 -5.96 39.22
C VAL A 360 24.89 -7.32 39.56
N ILE A 361 24.43 -7.92 40.64
CA ILE A 361 24.78 -9.29 41.03
C ILE A 361 23.94 -10.24 40.19
N LEU A 362 24.57 -11.24 39.59
CA LEU A 362 23.88 -12.19 38.72
C LEU A 362 23.26 -13.32 39.56
N ASP A 363 21.93 -13.41 39.57
CA ASP A 363 21.22 -14.59 40.08
C ASP A 363 21.37 -15.78 39.10
N ALA A 364 20.88 -16.96 39.48
CA ALA A 364 20.95 -18.14 38.63
C ALA A 364 20.21 -17.95 37.28
N THR A 365 19.07 -17.27 37.28
CA THR A 365 18.19 -17.04 36.13
C THR A 365 18.81 -16.07 35.13
N LEU A 366 19.31 -14.92 35.60
CA LEU A 366 19.99 -13.92 34.77
C LEU A 366 21.36 -14.42 34.30
N CYS A 367 22.08 -15.17 35.14
CA CYS A 367 23.31 -15.84 34.74
C CYS A 367 23.06 -16.83 33.59
N ASP A 368 22.07 -17.72 33.70
CA ASP A 368 21.75 -18.67 32.64
C ASP A 368 21.28 -17.94 31.36
N ALA A 369 20.37 -16.97 31.48
CA ALA A 369 19.87 -16.22 30.34
C ALA A 369 20.98 -15.50 29.56
N LEU A 370 21.94 -14.88 30.26
CA LEU A 370 23.03 -14.13 29.65
C LEU A 370 24.20 -15.02 29.20
N TYR A 371 24.56 -16.09 29.91
CA TYR A 371 25.84 -16.81 29.72
C TYR A 371 25.74 -18.29 29.31
N LYS A 372 24.60 -18.96 29.48
CA LYS A 372 24.39 -20.37 29.07
C LYS A 372 24.67 -20.57 27.58
N GLY A 373 25.70 -21.34 27.26
CA GLY A 373 26.12 -21.64 25.87
C GLY A 373 26.91 -20.53 25.14
N ALA A 374 27.06 -19.32 25.69
CA ALA A 374 27.92 -18.28 25.11
C ALA A 374 29.35 -18.31 25.67
N VAL A 375 29.51 -18.76 26.92
CA VAL A 375 30.82 -18.91 27.58
C VAL A 375 31.47 -20.23 27.19
N LYS A 376 32.80 -20.25 27.01
CA LYS A 376 33.56 -21.47 26.67
C LYS A 376 33.41 -22.52 27.78
N LYS A 377 33.19 -23.79 27.38
CA LYS A 377 33.15 -24.94 28.31
C LYS A 377 34.44 -24.95 29.15
N GLY A 378 34.30 -24.88 30.48
CA GLY A 378 35.43 -24.87 31.42
C GLY A 378 35.80 -23.50 32.02
N SER A 379 35.18 -22.40 31.59
CA SER A 379 35.27 -21.10 32.30
C SER A 379 34.13 -20.96 33.31
N ALA A 380 34.42 -20.38 34.48
CA ALA A 380 33.40 -20.04 35.47
C ALA A 380 32.46 -18.94 34.97
N TYR A 381 31.19 -19.00 35.36
CA TYR A 381 30.23 -17.94 35.04
C TYR A 381 30.52 -16.66 35.84
N PRO A 382 30.39 -15.46 35.23
CA PRO A 382 30.51 -14.19 35.95
C PRO A 382 29.47 -14.07 37.06
N SER A 383 29.86 -13.50 38.20
CA SER A 383 28.96 -13.24 39.35
C SER A 383 28.43 -11.80 39.39
N GLU A 384 29.07 -10.88 38.67
CA GLU A 384 28.71 -9.46 38.59
C GLU A 384 28.75 -8.99 37.13
N ILE A 385 27.79 -8.15 36.74
CA ILE A 385 27.76 -7.44 35.46
C ILE A 385 27.56 -5.94 35.70
N HIS A 386 28.09 -5.10 34.82
CA HIS A 386 27.91 -3.66 34.90
C HIS A 386 26.57 -3.25 34.28
N LYS A 387 25.80 -2.34 34.91
CA LYS A 387 24.42 -1.98 34.49
C LYS A 387 24.35 -1.45 33.05
N LYS A 388 25.44 -0.87 32.52
CA LYS A 388 25.55 -0.43 31.12
C LYS A 388 25.57 -1.59 30.11
N ASP A 389 26.24 -2.69 30.45
CA ASP A 389 26.51 -3.80 29.53
C ASP A 389 25.36 -4.82 29.55
N LEU A 390 24.60 -4.85 30.64
CA LEU A 390 23.45 -5.73 30.85
C LEU A 390 22.41 -5.68 29.72
N GLY A 391 21.98 -4.48 29.30
CA GLY A 391 21.00 -4.35 28.21
C GLY A 391 21.52 -4.91 26.89
N SER A 392 22.76 -4.60 26.51
CA SER A 392 23.35 -5.08 25.27
C SER A 392 23.62 -6.59 25.29
N THR A 393 24.07 -7.14 26.42
CA THR A 393 24.26 -8.59 26.57
C THR A 393 22.93 -9.36 26.52
N PHE A 394 21.84 -8.79 27.02
CA PHE A 394 20.50 -9.39 26.91
C PHE A 394 19.92 -9.34 25.49
N ILE A 395 20.01 -8.19 24.80
CA ILE A 395 19.56 -8.04 23.41
C ILE A 395 20.28 -9.06 22.51
N ASN A 396 21.60 -9.25 22.71
CA ASN A 396 22.40 -10.27 22.02
C ASN A 396 21.97 -11.74 22.28
N ARG A 397 21.04 -11.98 23.22
CA ARG A 397 20.42 -13.30 23.49
C ARG A 397 18.98 -13.43 23.01
N MET A 398 18.37 -12.35 22.56
CA MET A 398 17.07 -12.37 21.89
C MET A 398 17.23 -12.77 20.41
N GLN A 399 16.14 -13.16 19.76
CA GLN A 399 16.14 -13.42 18.32
C GLN A 399 15.95 -12.10 17.57
N ILE A 400 17.02 -11.58 16.97
CA ILE A 400 16.94 -10.42 16.07
C ILE A 400 16.04 -10.72 14.86
N HIS A 401 15.17 -9.76 14.57
CA HIS A 401 14.28 -9.67 13.43
C HIS A 401 14.37 -8.22 12.89
N HIS A 402 13.89 -7.99 11.67
CA HIS A 402 13.75 -6.65 11.11
C HIS A 402 12.30 -6.41 10.70
N ARG A 403 11.79 -5.21 11.03
CA ARG A 403 10.59 -4.62 10.44
C ARG A 403 11.03 -3.71 9.31
N VAL A 404 10.37 -3.83 8.17
CA VAL A 404 10.55 -2.93 7.03
C VAL A 404 9.17 -2.46 6.60
N ALA A 405 8.98 -1.15 6.55
CA ALA A 405 7.75 -0.51 6.09
C ALA A 405 8.04 0.39 4.89
N ARG A 406 7.14 0.37 3.90
CA ARG A 406 7.27 1.12 2.64
C ARG A 406 5.90 1.65 2.19
N GLY A 407 5.50 2.79 2.75
CA GLY A 407 4.09 3.18 2.71
C GLY A 407 3.23 2.12 3.42
N ASN A 408 2.17 1.65 2.77
CA ASN A 408 1.21 0.72 3.38
C ASN A 408 1.72 -0.73 3.52
N GLU A 409 2.83 -1.10 2.88
CA GLU A 409 3.38 -2.45 2.97
C GLU A 409 4.34 -2.56 4.16
N VAL A 410 4.07 -3.51 5.07
CA VAL A 410 4.92 -3.80 6.24
C VAL A 410 5.28 -5.27 6.27
N ALA A 411 6.57 -5.58 6.33
CA ALA A 411 7.08 -6.94 6.46
C ALA A 411 7.96 -7.10 7.70
N ILE A 412 7.72 -8.17 8.47
CA ILE A 412 8.60 -8.61 9.56
C ILE A 412 9.34 -9.87 9.10
N ARG A 413 10.67 -9.86 9.19
CA ARG A 413 11.52 -10.97 8.76
C ARG A 413 12.55 -11.34 9.82
N LYS A 414 12.94 -12.62 9.85
CA LYS A 414 13.87 -13.18 10.83
C LYS A 414 15.33 -12.91 10.48
N GLY A 415 16.14 -12.61 11.49
CA GLY A 415 17.54 -12.22 11.36
C GLY A 415 17.71 -10.71 11.24
N ALA A 416 18.96 -10.25 11.20
CA ALA A 416 19.30 -8.89 10.80
C ALA A 416 18.89 -8.63 9.33
N ILE A 417 18.64 -7.37 8.97
CA ILE A 417 18.35 -7.01 7.59
C ILE A 417 19.56 -7.31 6.69
N ARG A 418 19.28 -7.89 5.51
CA ARG A 418 20.31 -8.12 4.49
C ARG A 418 20.54 -6.85 3.71
N THR A 419 21.80 -6.54 3.44
CA THR A 419 22.22 -5.44 2.58
C THR A 419 21.86 -5.70 1.11
N VAL A 420 21.59 -4.63 0.36
CA VAL A 420 21.52 -4.69 -1.11
C VAL A 420 22.95 -4.86 -1.62
N GLN A 421 23.23 -5.97 -2.29
CA GLN A 421 24.56 -6.23 -2.86
C GLN A 421 24.55 -5.87 -4.34
N ILE A 422 25.32 -4.84 -4.69
CA ILE A 422 25.57 -4.41 -6.07
C ILE A 422 26.95 -4.92 -6.49
N MET A 423 27.01 -5.75 -7.52
CA MET A 423 28.26 -6.35 -8.00
C MET A 423 28.44 -6.11 -9.50
N THR A 424 29.56 -5.54 -9.91
CA THR A 424 29.93 -5.45 -11.34
C THR A 424 31.04 -6.44 -11.65
N GLU A 425 30.83 -7.29 -12.65
CA GLU A 425 31.80 -8.28 -13.13
C GLU A 425 31.99 -8.20 -14.65
N ARG A 426 33.06 -8.80 -15.18
CA ARG A 426 33.31 -8.88 -16.63
C ARG A 426 32.77 -10.21 -17.17
N ARG A 427 31.98 -10.17 -18.24
CA ARG A 427 31.33 -11.34 -18.86
C ARG A 427 31.63 -11.33 -20.36
N GLN A 428 32.15 -12.43 -20.90
CA GLN A 428 32.56 -12.54 -22.32
C GLN A 428 33.51 -11.39 -22.76
N GLY A 429 34.75 -11.42 -22.28
CA GLY A 429 35.78 -10.43 -22.61
C GLY A 429 35.62 -9.13 -21.82
N ASN A 430 35.63 -7.98 -22.52
CA ASN A 430 35.62 -6.66 -21.90
C ASN A 430 34.21 -6.10 -21.58
N LYS A 431 33.12 -6.82 -21.91
CA LYS A 431 31.77 -6.37 -21.53
C LYS A 431 31.62 -6.44 -20.00
N LYS A 432 31.16 -5.37 -19.39
CA LYS A 432 30.77 -5.33 -17.97
C LYS A 432 29.30 -5.70 -17.81
N MET A 433 28.97 -6.36 -16.70
CA MET A 433 27.59 -6.63 -16.29
C MET A 433 27.49 -6.30 -14.80
N THR A 434 26.43 -5.60 -14.41
CA THR A 434 26.14 -5.22 -13.02
C THR A 434 24.94 -6.03 -12.53
N ARG A 435 25.02 -6.59 -11.32
CA ARG A 435 23.99 -7.44 -10.72
C ARG A 435 23.58 -6.86 -9.38
N VAL A 436 22.29 -6.94 -9.06
CA VAL A 436 21.68 -6.34 -7.87
C VAL A 436 20.86 -7.41 -7.16
N SER A 437 21.10 -7.64 -5.87
CA SER A 437 20.42 -8.69 -5.10
C SER A 437 20.07 -8.23 -3.68
N GLY A 438 19.09 -8.88 -3.05
CA GLY A 438 18.57 -8.51 -1.72
C GLY A 438 17.48 -7.42 -1.72
N LEU A 439 16.96 -7.08 -2.90
CA LEU A 439 15.95 -6.05 -3.13
C LEU A 439 14.65 -6.31 -2.35
N GLU A 440 14.26 -7.57 -2.23
CA GLU A 440 13.05 -8.01 -1.55
C GLU A 440 13.08 -7.67 -0.06
N CYS A 441 14.26 -7.48 0.52
CA CYS A 441 14.45 -7.08 1.92
C CYS A 441 14.08 -5.61 2.17
N PHE A 442 13.91 -4.82 1.11
CA PHE A 442 13.52 -3.39 1.16
C PHE A 442 12.17 -3.12 0.50
N LEU A 443 11.38 -4.19 0.31
CA LEU A 443 10.08 -4.16 -0.39
C LEU A 443 10.21 -3.48 -1.76
N LEU A 444 11.25 -3.89 -2.51
CA LEU A 444 11.42 -3.58 -3.92
C LEU A 444 11.09 -4.81 -4.74
N ASP A 445 10.15 -4.66 -5.67
CA ASP A 445 9.95 -5.62 -6.74
C ASP A 445 11.12 -5.56 -7.75
N ALA A 446 11.52 -6.72 -8.25
CA ALA A 446 12.67 -6.87 -9.14
C ALA A 446 12.32 -6.50 -10.60
N ASP A 447 11.11 -6.82 -11.06
CA ASP A 447 10.71 -6.59 -12.46
C ASP A 447 10.32 -5.13 -12.72
N SER A 448 9.65 -4.50 -11.75
CA SER A 448 9.42 -3.05 -11.71
C SER A 448 10.74 -2.28 -11.69
N LEU A 449 11.68 -2.64 -10.81
CA LEU A 449 13.00 -2.01 -10.76
C LEU A 449 13.77 -2.22 -12.07
N ALA A 450 13.79 -3.43 -12.63
CA ALA A 450 14.43 -3.69 -13.92
C ALA A 450 13.88 -2.77 -15.02
N SER A 451 12.55 -2.58 -15.07
CA SER A 451 11.87 -1.72 -16.02
C SER A 451 12.20 -0.22 -15.85
N GLU A 452 12.39 0.27 -14.61
CA GLU A 452 12.85 1.63 -14.33
C GLU A 452 14.32 1.81 -14.74
N LEU A 453 15.19 0.86 -14.37
CA LEU A 453 16.62 0.87 -14.68
C LEU A 453 16.89 0.78 -16.18
N GLN A 454 16.09 0.02 -16.94
CA GLN A 454 16.18 -0.06 -18.40
C GLN A 454 16.00 1.31 -19.06
N LYS A 455 14.95 2.04 -18.64
CA LYS A 455 14.65 3.39 -19.13
C LYS A 455 15.74 4.38 -18.69
N LYS A 456 16.10 4.40 -17.40
CA LYS A 456 17.00 5.41 -16.83
C LYS A 456 18.46 5.27 -17.25
N PHE A 457 18.94 4.07 -17.56
CA PHE A 457 20.31 3.84 -18.03
C PHE A 457 20.43 3.51 -19.53
N ALA A 458 19.32 3.45 -20.27
CA ALA A 458 19.27 3.03 -21.68
C ALA A 458 20.03 1.70 -21.94
N CYS A 459 19.97 0.79 -20.97
CA CYS A 459 20.71 -0.48 -20.96
C CYS A 459 19.73 -1.65 -20.86
N SER A 460 20.03 -2.76 -21.54
CA SER A 460 19.26 -3.99 -21.36
C SER A 460 19.39 -4.51 -19.92
N THR A 461 18.24 -4.79 -19.31
CA THR A 461 18.08 -5.42 -18.00
C THR A 461 17.35 -6.74 -18.13
N THR A 462 17.63 -7.68 -17.21
CA THR A 462 16.93 -8.97 -17.10
C THR A 462 16.87 -9.36 -15.63
N THR A 463 15.71 -9.79 -15.15
CA THR A 463 15.58 -10.45 -13.85
C THR A 463 15.95 -11.93 -13.96
N ALA A 464 16.45 -12.51 -12.86
CA ALA A 464 16.71 -13.94 -12.72
C ALA A 464 16.52 -14.39 -11.26
N GLU A 465 16.22 -15.67 -11.02
CA GLU A 465 16.17 -16.21 -9.66
C GLU A 465 17.59 -16.48 -9.12
N LEU A 466 17.81 -16.18 -7.83
CA LEU A 466 19.11 -16.32 -7.18
C LEU A 466 19.46 -17.80 -6.93
N PRO A 467 20.62 -18.28 -7.41
CA PRO A 467 20.97 -19.70 -7.32
C PRO A 467 21.03 -20.18 -5.87
N GLY A 468 20.22 -21.19 -5.56
CA GLY A 468 20.13 -21.81 -4.23
C GLY A 468 19.11 -21.20 -3.27
N LYS A 469 18.31 -20.20 -3.69
CA LYS A 469 17.20 -19.66 -2.88
C LYS A 469 15.95 -19.45 -3.72
N LYS A 470 14.91 -20.25 -3.48
CA LYS A 470 13.61 -20.07 -4.13
C LYS A 470 12.98 -18.73 -3.72
N GLY A 471 12.44 -17.98 -4.68
CA GLY A 471 11.75 -16.71 -4.44
C GLY A 471 12.64 -15.57 -3.94
N GLN A 472 13.93 -15.56 -4.32
CA GLN A 472 14.76 -14.37 -4.28
C GLN A 472 15.29 -14.10 -5.68
N HIS A 473 15.26 -12.85 -6.12
CA HIS A 473 15.56 -12.44 -7.48
C HIS A 473 16.77 -11.50 -7.51
N GLU A 474 17.50 -11.52 -8.62
CA GLU A 474 18.52 -10.53 -8.95
C GLU A 474 18.18 -9.81 -10.24
N VAL A 475 18.42 -8.49 -10.26
CA VAL A 475 18.36 -7.69 -11.49
C VAL A 475 19.76 -7.67 -12.08
N LEU A 476 19.91 -8.20 -13.30
CA LEU A 476 21.12 -8.07 -14.09
C LEU A 476 20.96 -6.91 -15.08
N ILE A 477 22.00 -6.09 -15.20
CA ILE A 477 22.04 -4.86 -16.00
C ILE A 477 23.29 -4.91 -16.87
N GLN A 478 23.16 -4.67 -18.17
CA GLN A 478 24.33 -4.56 -19.04
C GLN A 478 25.11 -3.26 -18.75
N GLY A 479 26.44 -3.33 -18.75
CA GLY A 479 27.31 -2.20 -18.42
C GLY A 479 27.82 -2.16 -16.98
N GLY A 480 28.60 -1.13 -16.68
CA GLY A 480 29.24 -0.89 -15.37
C GLY A 480 28.60 0.25 -14.61
N VAL A 481 27.28 0.22 -14.42
CA VAL A 481 26.46 1.34 -13.88
C VAL A 481 26.54 1.51 -12.35
N ILE A 482 27.55 0.91 -11.71
CA ILE A 482 27.59 0.63 -10.26
C ILE A 482 27.37 1.88 -9.39
N GLU A 483 27.97 3.01 -9.75
CA GLU A 483 27.89 4.28 -9.00
C GLU A 483 26.57 5.01 -9.24
N ASN A 484 25.99 4.92 -10.44
CA ASN A 484 24.73 5.55 -10.80
C ASN A 484 23.54 4.79 -10.19
N LEU A 485 23.61 3.46 -10.17
CA LEU A 485 22.63 2.60 -9.51
C LEU A 485 22.63 2.82 -8.00
N ALA A 486 23.81 2.91 -7.36
CA ALA A 486 23.90 3.15 -5.93
C ALA A 486 23.29 4.51 -5.53
N LYS A 487 23.49 5.56 -6.35
CA LYS A 487 22.80 6.86 -6.18
C LYS A 487 21.29 6.72 -6.32
N HIS A 488 20.83 6.10 -7.40
CA HIS A 488 19.41 5.93 -7.70
C HIS A 488 18.63 5.16 -6.62
N LEU A 489 19.23 4.13 -5.99
CA LEU A 489 18.65 3.40 -4.87
C LEU A 489 18.48 4.27 -3.61
N VAL A 490 19.39 5.22 -3.37
CA VAL A 490 19.27 6.20 -2.27
C VAL A 490 18.23 7.27 -2.63
N GLU A 491 18.30 7.82 -3.85
CA GLU A 491 17.54 8.99 -4.30
C GLU A 491 16.05 8.71 -4.58
N HIS A 492 15.73 7.61 -5.27
CA HIS A 492 14.34 7.28 -5.66
C HIS A 492 13.71 6.21 -4.76
N HIS A 493 14.50 5.24 -4.29
CA HIS A 493 13.99 4.12 -3.51
C HIS A 493 14.18 4.29 -1.99
N GLY A 494 14.80 5.40 -1.55
CA GLY A 494 15.00 5.74 -0.14
C GLY A 494 15.96 4.83 0.62
N VAL A 495 16.68 3.93 -0.06
CA VAL A 495 17.50 2.89 0.57
C VAL A 495 18.69 3.53 1.29
N PRO A 496 18.80 3.45 2.63
CA PRO A 496 19.89 4.07 3.35
C PRO A 496 21.24 3.51 2.91
N LYS A 497 22.20 4.39 2.57
CA LYS A 497 23.55 4.01 2.08
C LYS A 497 24.29 3.02 3.00
N ARG A 498 23.97 2.98 4.30
CA ARG A 498 24.49 1.99 5.28
C ARG A 498 24.13 0.53 4.94
N TYR A 499 23.11 0.31 4.11
CA TYR A 499 22.66 -1.01 3.68
C TYR A 499 23.00 -1.35 2.22
N ILE A 500 23.82 -0.55 1.53
CA ILE A 500 24.21 -0.79 0.14
C ILE A 500 25.69 -1.21 0.09
N GLU A 501 25.94 -2.47 -0.23
CA GLU A 501 27.29 -3.01 -0.46
C GLU A 501 27.64 -2.97 -1.95
N VAL A 502 28.88 -2.60 -2.26
CA VAL A 502 29.33 -2.32 -3.62
C VAL A 502 30.61 -3.10 -3.94
N TYR A 503 30.53 -4.02 -4.89
CA TYR A 503 31.59 -4.97 -5.26
C TYR A 503 31.99 -4.82 -6.74
N ASP A 504 32.96 -3.94 -7.03
CA ASP A 504 33.51 -3.77 -8.38
C ASP A 504 34.65 -4.77 -8.64
N LYS A 505 34.32 -5.96 -9.17
CA LYS A 505 35.31 -6.97 -9.62
C LYS A 505 36.01 -6.59 -10.93
N THR A 506 35.78 -5.39 -11.48
CA THR A 506 36.36 -4.94 -12.75
C THR A 506 37.57 -4.02 -12.58
N LYS A 507 37.70 -3.40 -11.41
CA LYS A 507 38.92 -2.77 -10.89
C LYS A 507 39.81 -3.85 -10.25
N LYS A 508 41.13 -3.64 -10.26
CA LYS A 508 42.15 -4.47 -9.59
C LYS A 508 42.79 -3.66 -8.48
#